data_AF-A0A069ZIK3-F1
#
_entry.id   AF-A0A069ZIK3-F1
#
_cell.length_a   1.000
_cell.length_b   1.000
_cell.length_c   1.000
_cell.angle_alpha   90.00
_cell.angle_beta   90.00
_cell.angle_gamma   90.00
#
_symmetry.space_group_name_H-M   'P 1'
#
loop_
_entity.id
_entity.type
_entity.pdbx_description
1 polymer ?
#
loop_
_entity_poly.entity_id
_entity_poly.type
_entity_poly.pdbx_seq_one_letter_code
_entity_poly.pdbx_strand_id
1 'polypeptide(L)'
;MTLSDTCRRAHLLLSTALLIYVGASAQGGRRIREHEVQREETVYSIARRYGVAIDKVYELNPWARQQIKVGDKLLIPSTPATPATTSAASSSSQSPKKHRVETGETLYGISRSYGIDLADLLRANPGVTSSTVKVGMELVIPGAKGDSATTTTPKQDDNESSLPSQVAASQTRVLMLLPLKKDKHFVEFYEGFLLGMYQLKKAGISMQLTTLDVPNDEALNAYIDAGKLRGKNLVIGGVTEGQIRAISAASGYNYYIIPFSKASHLETGEGRVILTNAHTSTIIDRVIPAFLQKYKGREVIFASRLGDTEDGFVSQLRSALSHAGLPFRSIQVGSGAVGGISSDAVVVPVSPDRNLAMATMAAIGTRTSGVTLFGHPQWQAYGSQFQQSLRRYNTTIYSTFFFDPTLAESKEFLSQFTGWFSHKVSNSYPKYSVLGYDLARYFIRAYSMYGRNFINSMSSIPSDGLQLDFYLQRSDEANVYTNTRFFFVHYPSSGAITREAH
;
A
#
# COMPACT_ATOMS: atom_id res chain seq x y z
N MET A 1 21.90 -65.05 -34.68
CA MET A 1 23.17 -65.10 -33.95
C MET A 1 24.10 -64.10 -34.65
N THR A 2 24.07 -62.84 -34.21
CA THR A 2 25.10 -62.16 -33.38
C THR A 2 26.40 -61.94 -34.17
N LEU A 3 26.69 -60.73 -34.69
CA LEU A 3 27.30 -59.55 -33.99
C LEU A 3 28.69 -59.92 -33.40
N SER A 4 29.77 -59.15 -33.54
CA SER A 4 29.85 -57.68 -33.55
C SER A 4 31.11 -57.14 -34.23
N ASP A 5 30.91 -56.08 -35.01
CA ASP A 5 31.94 -55.21 -35.57
C ASP A 5 32.61 -54.32 -34.52
N THR A 6 33.87 -54.04 -34.83
CA THR A 6 34.74 -53.05 -34.22
C THR A 6 34.70 -51.75 -35.05
N CYS A 7 35.18 -50.69 -34.41
CA CYS A 7 35.95 -49.59 -35.02
C CYS A 7 35.29 -48.20 -35.07
N ARG A 8 36.19 -47.26 -34.80
CA ARG A 8 36.04 -45.85 -34.48
C ARG A 8 35.96 -44.97 -35.73
N ARG A 9 35.37 -43.79 -35.51
CA ARG A 9 35.53 -42.51 -36.23
C ARG A 9 34.94 -42.45 -37.64
N ALA A 10 33.87 -41.68 -37.78
CA ALA A 10 33.39 -41.18 -39.07
C ALA A 10 33.22 -39.66 -39.02
N HIS A 11 33.88 -39.00 -39.96
CA HIS A 11 33.73 -37.59 -40.30
C HIS A 11 32.45 -37.37 -41.12
N LEU A 12 31.87 -36.20 -40.87
CA LEU A 12 30.92 -35.39 -41.65
C LEU A 12 30.93 -35.63 -43.19
N LEU A 13 29.75 -35.74 -43.83
CA LEU A 13 29.29 -34.84 -44.92
C LEU A 13 27.94 -35.30 -45.55
N LEU A 14 26.96 -34.40 -45.43
CA LEU A 14 25.92 -33.92 -46.36
C LEU A 14 25.06 -34.85 -47.28
N SER A 15 23.74 -34.75 -46.99
CA SER A 15 22.62 -34.37 -47.90
C SER A 15 22.15 -35.28 -49.04
N THR A 16 20.85 -35.61 -49.06
CA THR A 16 19.82 -35.02 -49.98
C THR A 16 18.48 -35.76 -49.92
N ALA A 17 17.40 -35.02 -49.69
CA ALA A 17 15.98 -35.31 -50.01
C ALA A 17 15.19 -34.02 -49.71
N LEU A 18 14.13 -33.57 -50.38
CA LEU A 18 13.44 -33.86 -51.64
C LEU A 18 12.49 -32.64 -51.84
N LEU A 19 12.23 -32.26 -53.09
CA LEU A 19 11.35 -31.17 -53.54
C LEU A 19 9.91 -31.22 -52.99
N ILE A 20 9.25 -30.05 -52.89
CA ILE A 20 8.03 -29.65 -53.64
C ILE A 20 7.88 -28.11 -53.58
N TYR A 21 7.49 -27.52 -54.71
CA TYR A 21 7.32 -26.07 -54.93
C TYR A 21 5.83 -25.74 -55.13
N VAL A 22 5.37 -24.59 -54.62
CA VAL A 22 4.63 -23.50 -55.31
C VAL A 22 3.85 -22.64 -54.28
N GLY A 23 4.00 -21.31 -54.39
CA GLY A 23 3.10 -20.33 -53.80
C GLY A 23 3.81 -19.04 -53.38
N ALA A 24 3.97 -18.09 -54.31
CA ALA A 24 4.58 -16.80 -54.04
C ALA A 24 3.70 -15.90 -53.15
N SER A 25 4.31 -15.33 -52.11
CA SER A 25 3.91 -14.05 -51.49
C SER A 25 5.14 -13.51 -50.76
N ALA A 26 5.44 -12.22 -50.98
CA ALA A 26 6.64 -11.54 -50.54
C ALA A 26 6.93 -11.77 -49.03
N GLN A 27 7.96 -12.56 -48.73
CA GLN A 27 8.52 -12.71 -47.40
C GLN A 27 9.34 -11.45 -47.08
N GLY A 28 8.72 -10.48 -46.40
CA GLY A 28 9.46 -9.51 -45.59
C GLY A 28 10.18 -10.28 -44.48
N GLY A 29 11.44 -10.64 -44.71
CA GLY A 29 12.22 -11.44 -43.77
C GLY A 29 12.26 -10.79 -42.38
N ARG A 30 11.65 -11.45 -41.39
CA ARG A 30 11.79 -11.11 -39.96
C ARG A 30 13.25 -11.30 -39.58
N ARG A 31 14.04 -10.23 -39.58
CA ARG A 31 15.40 -10.26 -39.04
C ARG A 31 15.29 -10.42 -37.53
N ILE A 32 15.84 -11.48 -36.94
CA ILE A 32 15.87 -11.72 -35.50
C ILE A 32 17.31 -11.46 -35.02
N ARG A 33 17.46 -10.73 -33.91
CA ARG A 33 18.74 -10.46 -33.24
C ARG A 33 18.78 -11.19 -31.92
N GLU A 34 19.93 -11.75 -31.57
CA GLU A 34 20.15 -12.37 -30.27
C GLU A 34 20.72 -11.32 -29.30
N HIS A 35 20.16 -11.23 -28.09
CA HIS A 35 20.61 -10.32 -27.04
C HIS A 35 20.92 -11.09 -25.76
N GLU A 36 22.16 -11.06 -25.31
CA GLU A 36 22.56 -11.66 -24.04
C GLU A 36 22.22 -10.73 -22.88
N VAL A 37 21.37 -11.22 -21.98
CA VAL A 37 20.83 -10.48 -20.83
C VAL A 37 21.97 -10.08 -19.90
N GLN A 38 22.13 -8.78 -19.69
CA GLN A 38 23.09 -8.21 -18.76
C GLN A 38 22.50 -8.04 -17.35
N ARG A 39 23.38 -7.78 -16.38
CA ARG A 39 22.96 -7.49 -15.00
C ARG A 39 21.97 -6.31 -14.99
N GLU A 40 20.88 -6.47 -14.25
CA GLU A 40 19.78 -5.49 -14.09
C GLU A 40 18.85 -5.30 -15.30
N GLU A 41 18.96 -6.12 -16.35
CA GLU A 41 18.04 -6.10 -17.48
C GLU A 41 16.81 -6.99 -17.26
N THR A 42 15.70 -6.59 -17.86
CA THR A 42 14.42 -7.30 -17.89
C THR A 42 13.94 -7.44 -19.33
N VAL A 43 13.03 -8.37 -19.61
CA VAL A 43 12.46 -8.52 -20.97
C VAL A 43 11.85 -7.20 -21.46
N TYR A 44 11.26 -6.43 -20.54
CA TYR A 44 10.73 -5.09 -20.83
C TYR A 44 11.83 -4.09 -21.21
N SER A 45 12.92 -3.98 -20.43
CA SER A 45 14.01 -3.04 -20.75
C SER A 45 14.72 -3.41 -22.06
N ILE A 46 14.82 -4.70 -22.36
CA ILE A 46 15.39 -5.21 -23.61
C ILE A 46 14.44 -4.92 -24.78
N ALA A 47 13.15 -5.26 -24.67
CA ALA A 47 12.14 -4.99 -25.69
C ALA A 47 12.09 -3.50 -26.06
N ARG A 48 12.15 -2.64 -25.04
CA ARG A 48 12.18 -1.18 -25.20
C ARG A 48 13.45 -0.68 -25.88
N ARG A 49 14.63 -1.22 -25.52
CA ARG A 49 15.91 -0.89 -26.17
C ARG A 49 15.85 -1.16 -27.68
N TYR A 50 15.20 -2.24 -28.08
CA TYR A 50 15.09 -2.65 -29.47
C TYR A 50 13.84 -2.14 -30.18
N GLY A 51 13.01 -1.32 -29.51
CA GLY A 51 11.81 -0.73 -30.11
C GLY A 51 10.74 -1.76 -30.50
N VAL A 52 10.66 -2.87 -29.78
CA VAL A 52 9.73 -3.98 -30.08
C VAL A 52 8.69 -4.17 -28.99
N ALA A 53 7.49 -4.58 -29.38
CA ALA A 53 6.44 -4.92 -28.43
C ALA A 53 6.85 -6.13 -27.58
N ILE A 54 6.59 -6.08 -26.27
CA ILE A 54 6.99 -7.12 -25.33
C ILE A 54 6.37 -8.48 -25.67
N ASP A 55 5.13 -8.50 -26.17
CA ASP A 55 4.46 -9.72 -26.60
C ASP A 55 5.18 -10.37 -27.79
N LYS A 56 5.80 -9.57 -28.67
CA LYS A 56 6.62 -10.09 -29.77
C LYS A 56 7.95 -10.68 -29.30
N VAL A 57 8.49 -10.18 -28.19
CA VAL A 57 9.65 -10.80 -27.54
C VAL A 57 9.25 -12.11 -26.85
N TYR A 58 8.09 -12.17 -26.20
CA TYR A 58 7.58 -13.39 -25.58
C TYR A 58 7.06 -14.44 -26.58
N GLU A 59 6.62 -14.03 -27.76
CA GLU A 59 6.32 -14.94 -28.87
C GLU A 59 7.59 -15.70 -29.29
N LEU A 60 8.73 -15.01 -29.37
CA LEU A 60 10.01 -15.62 -29.74
C LEU A 60 10.74 -16.28 -28.56
N ASN A 61 10.41 -15.90 -27.32
CA ASN A 61 11.02 -16.44 -26.10
C ASN A 61 9.95 -16.78 -25.04
N PRO A 62 9.13 -17.83 -25.23
CA PRO A 62 8.06 -18.15 -24.30
C PRO A 62 8.52 -18.41 -22.86
N TRP A 63 9.73 -18.96 -22.69
CA TRP A 63 10.37 -19.24 -21.40
C TRP A 63 10.65 -17.96 -20.59
N ALA A 64 10.87 -16.84 -21.28
CA ALA A 64 11.18 -15.55 -20.64
C ALA A 64 9.99 -14.96 -19.87
N ARG A 65 8.77 -15.52 -20.02
CA ARG A 65 7.58 -15.14 -19.24
C ARG A 65 7.69 -15.50 -17.75
N GLN A 66 8.51 -16.49 -17.41
CA GLN A 66 8.73 -16.88 -16.02
C GLN A 66 9.79 -15.99 -15.38
N GLN A 67 11.01 -15.99 -15.92
CA GLN A 67 12.12 -15.16 -15.48
C GLN A 67 13.25 -15.22 -16.52
N ILE A 68 14.05 -14.15 -16.64
CA ILE A 68 15.34 -14.15 -17.35
C ILE A 68 16.49 -14.02 -16.35
N LYS A 69 17.62 -14.64 -16.65
CA LYS A 69 18.87 -14.61 -15.87
C LYS A 69 19.98 -13.93 -16.67
N VAL A 70 20.97 -13.40 -15.96
CA VAL A 70 22.17 -12.83 -16.59
C VAL A 70 22.89 -13.92 -17.38
N GLY A 71 23.23 -13.63 -18.63
CA GLY A 71 23.82 -14.58 -19.57
C GLY A 71 22.81 -15.34 -20.44
N ASP A 72 21.49 -15.23 -20.16
CA ASP A 72 20.47 -15.82 -21.03
C ASP A 72 20.44 -15.09 -22.37
N LYS A 73 20.21 -15.83 -23.48
CA LYS A 73 20.17 -15.24 -24.83
C LYS A 73 18.72 -15.11 -25.31
N LEU A 74 18.29 -13.86 -25.51
CA LEU A 74 16.92 -13.52 -25.88
C LEU A 74 16.83 -13.19 -27.37
N LEU A 75 15.89 -13.81 -28.07
CA LEU A 75 15.61 -13.58 -29.49
C LEU A 75 14.70 -12.37 -29.68
N ILE A 76 15.25 -11.29 -30.21
CA ILE A 76 14.55 -10.02 -30.39
C ILE A 76 14.22 -9.82 -31.87
N PRO A 77 12.95 -9.60 -32.24
CA PRO A 77 12.62 -9.24 -33.61
C PRO A 77 13.23 -7.87 -33.94
N SER A 78 13.85 -7.71 -35.10
CA SER A 78 14.40 -6.46 -35.58
C SER A 78 13.45 -5.84 -36.59
N THR A 79 12.74 -4.79 -36.18
CA THR A 79 12.15 -3.84 -37.12
C THR A 79 13.23 -2.81 -37.50
N PRO A 80 13.36 -2.41 -38.77
CA PRO A 80 14.23 -1.29 -39.11
C PRO A 80 13.66 -0.02 -38.48
N ALA A 81 14.49 0.69 -37.72
CA ALA A 81 14.18 2.05 -37.30
C ALA A 81 14.22 2.95 -38.55
N THR A 82 13.14 3.66 -38.82
CA THR A 82 13.12 4.78 -39.77
C THR A 82 12.46 5.97 -39.07
N PRO A 83 12.96 7.20 -39.24
CA PRO A 83 12.64 8.33 -38.37
C PRO A 83 11.18 8.74 -38.48
N ALA A 84 10.62 9.20 -37.36
CA ALA A 84 9.28 9.77 -37.29
C ALA A 84 9.13 10.91 -38.31
N THR A 85 8.45 10.61 -39.42
CA THR A 85 8.02 11.59 -40.41
C THR A 85 6.52 11.72 -40.26
N THR A 86 6.10 12.95 -40.02
CA THR A 86 4.73 13.43 -39.88
C THR A 86 3.93 13.21 -41.17
N SER A 87 2.74 12.61 -41.06
CA SER A 87 1.57 12.60 -41.97
C SER A 87 0.98 11.19 -42.04
N ALA A 88 -0.32 10.94 -41.95
CA ALA A 88 -1.50 11.76 -41.75
C ALA A 88 -2.58 10.83 -41.15
N ALA A 89 -3.52 11.43 -40.43
CA ALA A 89 -4.68 10.76 -39.87
C ALA A 89 -5.50 10.04 -40.96
N SER A 90 -5.85 8.79 -40.69
CA SER A 90 -7.06 8.17 -41.24
C SER A 90 -8.07 8.11 -40.10
N SER A 91 -8.86 9.18 -40.00
CA SER A 91 -10.02 9.29 -39.13
C SER A 91 -11.10 8.29 -39.58
N SER A 92 -11.45 7.36 -38.71
CA SER A 92 -12.79 6.77 -38.74
C SER A 92 -13.42 6.94 -37.37
N SER A 93 -14.43 7.81 -37.33
CA SER A 93 -15.33 8.00 -36.21
C SER A 93 -16.07 6.69 -35.94
N GLN A 94 -15.66 5.96 -34.90
CA GLN A 94 -16.44 4.82 -34.40
C GLN A 94 -17.23 5.25 -33.16
N SER A 95 -18.55 5.07 -33.26
CA SER A 95 -19.51 5.02 -32.17
C SER A 95 -19.03 4.11 -31.01
N PRO A 96 -19.53 4.31 -29.77
CA PRO A 96 -19.09 3.55 -28.60
C PRO A 96 -19.14 2.04 -28.88
N LYS A 97 -17.98 1.39 -28.82
CA LYS A 97 -17.82 -0.03 -29.11
C LYS A 97 -17.97 -0.82 -27.82
N LYS A 98 -18.78 -1.89 -27.82
CA LYS A 98 -18.83 -2.81 -26.67
C LYS A 98 -17.73 -3.86 -26.81
N HIS A 99 -17.06 -4.19 -25.71
CA HIS A 99 -16.03 -5.22 -25.64
C HIS A 99 -16.36 -6.20 -24.51
N ARG A 100 -16.37 -7.49 -24.82
CA ARG A 100 -16.64 -8.57 -23.86
C ARG A 100 -15.31 -9.07 -23.31
N VAL A 101 -15.15 -9.02 -21.98
CA VAL A 101 -13.91 -9.39 -21.28
C VAL A 101 -13.62 -10.88 -21.47
N GLU A 102 -12.45 -11.21 -22.00
CA GLU A 102 -11.95 -12.59 -22.18
C GLU A 102 -11.13 -13.07 -20.98
N THR A 103 -10.86 -14.38 -20.94
CA THR A 103 -10.11 -15.01 -19.86
C THR A 103 -8.69 -14.45 -19.77
N GLY A 104 -8.35 -13.83 -18.64
CA GLY A 104 -7.02 -13.28 -18.39
C GLY A 104 -6.86 -11.81 -18.77
N GLU A 105 -7.89 -11.16 -19.32
CA GLU A 105 -7.86 -9.72 -19.56
C GLU A 105 -8.08 -8.92 -18.27
N THR A 106 -7.47 -7.75 -18.20
CA THR A 106 -7.64 -6.78 -17.10
C THR A 106 -8.12 -5.45 -17.69
N LEU A 107 -8.83 -4.63 -16.91
CA LEU A 107 -9.27 -3.30 -17.35
C LEU A 107 -8.10 -2.44 -17.89
N TYR A 108 -6.92 -2.60 -17.30
CA TYR A 108 -5.70 -1.97 -17.78
C TYR A 108 -5.27 -2.51 -19.15
N GLY A 109 -5.20 -3.83 -19.34
CA GLY A 109 -4.89 -4.45 -20.63
C GLY A 109 -5.89 -4.08 -21.74
N ILE A 110 -7.18 -4.01 -21.40
CA ILE A 110 -8.25 -3.61 -22.32
C ILE A 110 -8.08 -2.14 -22.71
N SER A 111 -7.91 -1.22 -21.74
CA SER A 111 -7.72 0.22 -22.04
C SER A 111 -6.54 0.46 -22.99
N ARG A 112 -5.44 -0.30 -22.84
CA ARG A 112 -4.27 -0.22 -23.72
C ARG A 112 -4.50 -0.80 -25.10
N SER A 113 -5.28 -1.88 -25.21
CA SER A 113 -5.65 -2.48 -26.50
C SER A 113 -6.50 -1.54 -27.34
N TYR A 114 -7.30 -0.69 -26.70
CA TYR A 114 -8.14 0.32 -27.36
C TYR A 114 -7.52 1.72 -27.43
N GLY A 115 -6.31 1.91 -26.90
CA GLY A 115 -5.61 3.20 -26.94
C GLY A 115 -6.30 4.33 -26.16
N ILE A 116 -7.12 3.99 -25.17
CA ILE A 116 -7.84 4.96 -24.33
C ILE A 116 -7.26 4.98 -22.91
N ASP A 117 -7.50 6.07 -22.18
CA ASP A 117 -7.14 6.12 -20.77
C ASP A 117 -8.03 5.16 -19.96
N LEU A 118 -7.43 4.47 -18.98
CA LEU A 118 -8.16 3.63 -18.05
C LEU A 118 -9.22 4.45 -17.29
N ALA A 119 -8.92 5.71 -16.98
CA ALA A 119 -9.87 6.60 -16.33
C ALA A 119 -11.12 6.83 -17.19
N ASP A 120 -10.96 6.97 -18.51
CA ASP A 120 -12.08 7.15 -19.44
C ASP A 120 -12.88 5.86 -19.63
N LEU A 121 -12.20 4.71 -19.68
CA LEU A 121 -12.86 3.40 -19.69
C LEU A 121 -13.71 3.18 -18.42
N LEU A 122 -13.19 3.52 -17.25
CA LEU A 122 -13.92 3.42 -15.98
C LEU A 122 -15.09 4.40 -15.91
N ARG A 123 -14.93 5.61 -16.43
CA ARG A 123 -15.99 6.62 -16.48
C ARG A 123 -17.13 6.20 -17.39
N ALA A 124 -16.83 5.54 -18.50
CA ALA A 124 -17.82 4.97 -19.41
C ALA A 124 -18.53 3.73 -18.85
N ASN A 125 -17.99 3.11 -17.79
CA ASN A 125 -18.54 1.93 -17.14
C ASN A 125 -18.67 2.12 -15.61
N PRO A 126 -19.61 2.95 -15.14
CA PRO A 126 -19.79 3.19 -13.70
C PRO A 126 -20.09 1.91 -12.92
N GLY A 127 -19.37 1.68 -11.81
CA GLY A 127 -19.51 0.48 -10.97
C GLY A 127 -18.57 -0.69 -11.32
N VAL A 128 -17.79 -0.55 -12.39
CA VAL A 128 -16.76 -1.53 -12.78
C VAL A 128 -15.42 -1.15 -12.14
N THR A 129 -14.79 -2.09 -11.43
CA THR A 129 -13.47 -1.96 -10.80
C THR A 129 -12.62 -3.19 -11.12
N SER A 130 -11.34 -3.18 -10.76
CA SER A 130 -10.47 -4.35 -10.88
C SER A 130 -10.96 -5.57 -10.09
N SER A 131 -11.79 -5.36 -9.06
CA SER A 131 -12.39 -6.44 -8.24
C SER A 131 -13.79 -6.87 -8.71
N THR A 132 -14.48 -6.08 -9.53
CA THR A 132 -15.82 -6.42 -10.05
C THR A 132 -15.84 -6.85 -11.51
N VAL A 133 -14.75 -6.61 -12.26
CA VAL A 133 -14.61 -7.10 -13.64
C VAL A 133 -14.50 -8.63 -13.68
N LYS A 134 -15.37 -9.28 -14.47
CA LYS A 134 -15.41 -10.75 -14.61
C LYS A 134 -15.37 -11.15 -16.08
N VAL A 135 -14.85 -12.35 -16.35
CA VAL A 135 -14.86 -12.94 -17.69
C VAL A 135 -16.30 -13.00 -18.21
N GLY A 136 -16.49 -12.56 -19.45
CA GLY A 136 -17.78 -12.50 -20.12
C GLY A 136 -18.56 -11.21 -19.91
N MET A 137 -18.07 -10.27 -19.09
CA MET A 137 -18.69 -8.96 -18.84
C MET A 137 -18.53 -8.03 -20.04
N GLU A 138 -19.56 -7.26 -20.40
CA GLU A 138 -19.49 -6.27 -21.48
C GLU A 138 -19.09 -4.89 -20.94
N LEU A 139 -18.08 -4.28 -21.56
CA LEU A 139 -17.59 -2.93 -21.28
C LEU A 139 -17.86 -2.01 -22.47
N VAL A 140 -18.33 -0.80 -22.18
CA VAL A 140 -18.47 0.29 -23.13
C VAL A 140 -17.12 0.98 -23.30
N ILE A 141 -16.56 0.93 -24.51
CA ILE A 141 -15.30 1.60 -24.86
C ILE A 141 -15.65 2.99 -25.44
N PRO A 142 -15.32 4.10 -24.74
CA PRO A 142 -15.57 5.45 -25.24
C PRO A 142 -14.67 5.77 -26.44
N GLY A 143 -15.21 6.48 -27.43
CA GLY A 143 -14.42 7.00 -28.56
C GLY A 143 -13.50 8.14 -28.10
N ALA A 144 -12.28 8.19 -28.62
CA ALA A 144 -11.28 9.21 -28.28
C ALA A 144 -11.79 10.63 -28.64
N LYS A 145 -11.85 11.55 -27.67
CA LYS A 145 -12.18 12.96 -27.89
C LYS A 145 -10.96 13.71 -28.43
N GLY A 146 -11.10 14.37 -29.57
CA GLY A 146 -10.14 15.32 -30.11
C GLY A 146 -10.37 16.73 -29.56
N ASP A 147 -9.28 17.40 -29.16
CA ASP A 147 -9.27 18.78 -28.70
C ASP A 147 -9.56 19.76 -29.86
N SER A 148 -10.38 20.77 -29.59
CA SER A 148 -10.49 21.98 -30.41
C SER A 148 -10.06 23.19 -29.58
N ALA A 149 -9.01 23.86 -30.08
CA ALA A 149 -8.54 25.15 -29.62
C ALA A 149 -9.26 26.29 -30.36
N THR A 150 -9.42 27.45 -29.73
CA THR A 150 -9.38 28.73 -30.47
C THR A 150 -8.63 29.79 -29.66
N THR A 151 -7.67 30.35 -30.38
CA THR A 151 -6.65 31.38 -30.11
C THR A 151 -7.22 32.76 -29.78
N THR A 152 -6.58 33.47 -28.84
CA THR A 152 -6.07 34.86 -29.03
C THR A 152 -5.08 35.23 -27.93
N THR A 153 -3.85 35.57 -28.32
CA THR A 153 -2.84 36.38 -27.58
C THR A 153 -2.78 37.76 -28.29
N PRO A 154 -2.37 38.90 -27.68
CA PRO A 154 -1.03 39.05 -27.09
C PRO A 154 -0.85 40.02 -25.88
N LYS A 155 0.25 39.76 -25.12
CA LYS A 155 1.30 40.71 -24.67
C LYS A 155 1.55 40.83 -23.15
N GLN A 156 2.61 40.14 -22.72
CA GLN A 156 3.66 40.42 -21.69
C GLN A 156 3.35 41.42 -20.56
N ASP A 157 3.41 40.97 -19.30
CA ASP A 157 4.64 40.96 -18.50
C ASP A 157 4.48 40.12 -17.20
N ASP A 158 5.64 39.70 -16.68
CA ASP A 158 5.93 39.08 -15.38
C ASP A 158 5.72 37.57 -15.17
N ASN A 159 6.81 36.98 -14.69
CA ASN A 159 7.20 35.59 -14.76
C ASN A 159 6.61 34.82 -13.57
N GLU A 160 5.42 34.24 -13.76
CA GLU A 160 4.84 33.24 -12.87
C GLU A 160 4.21 32.09 -13.68
N SER A 161 4.75 30.88 -13.48
CA SER A 161 4.14 29.55 -13.62
C SER A 161 3.25 29.22 -14.84
N SER A 162 3.61 28.21 -15.64
CA SER A 162 2.69 27.09 -15.92
C SER A 162 3.29 25.88 -16.65
N LEU A 163 2.91 24.70 -16.13
CA LEU A 163 2.80 23.35 -16.72
C LEU A 163 4.05 22.45 -16.88
N PRO A 164 4.13 21.35 -16.08
CA PRO A 164 5.12 20.30 -16.24
C PRO A 164 4.59 19.19 -17.16
N SER A 165 5.06 19.15 -18.40
CA SER A 165 5.00 17.95 -19.25
C SER A 165 6.40 17.37 -19.47
N GLN A 166 7.06 17.03 -18.36
CA GLN A 166 8.18 16.09 -18.34
C GLN A 166 8.13 15.29 -17.03
N VAL A 167 7.13 14.42 -16.86
CA VAL A 167 7.29 13.31 -15.92
C VAL A 167 8.17 12.28 -16.61
N ALA A 168 9.48 12.51 -16.52
CA ALA A 168 10.45 11.46 -16.71
C ALA A 168 10.03 10.25 -15.87
N ALA A 169 10.18 9.05 -16.44
CA ALA A 169 10.18 7.79 -15.71
C ALA A 169 11.36 7.75 -14.71
N SER A 170 11.32 8.58 -13.68
CA SER A 170 12.37 8.70 -12.68
C SER A 170 12.11 7.69 -11.56
N GLN A 171 13.09 6.84 -11.32
CA GLN A 171 13.14 5.93 -10.16
C GLN A 171 12.84 6.68 -8.86
N THR A 172 11.88 6.20 -8.06
CA THR A 172 11.55 6.82 -6.76
C THR A 172 12.72 6.60 -5.79
N ARG A 173 13.40 7.68 -5.39
CA ARG A 173 14.56 7.65 -4.48
C ARG A 173 14.08 7.81 -3.04
N VAL A 174 14.27 6.75 -2.26
CA VAL A 174 13.91 6.68 -0.85
C VAL A 174 15.19 6.73 -0.02
N LEU A 175 15.19 7.56 1.02
CA LEU A 175 16.21 7.58 2.07
C LEU A 175 15.58 7.10 3.38
N MET A 176 16.19 6.11 4.02
CA MET A 176 15.79 5.60 5.32
C MET A 176 16.84 5.93 6.39
N LEU A 177 16.40 6.54 7.48
CA LEU A 177 17.23 7.07 8.57
C LEU A 177 16.81 6.41 9.89
N LEU A 178 17.44 5.28 10.24
CA LEU A 178 17.04 4.47 11.41
C LEU A 178 18.26 4.03 12.24
N PRO A 179 18.16 3.96 13.58
CA PRO A 179 19.20 3.38 14.43
C PRO A 179 19.14 1.84 14.42
N LEU A 180 19.53 1.23 13.30
CA LEU A 180 19.37 -0.22 13.05
C LEU A 180 20.11 -1.10 14.07
N LYS A 181 21.14 -0.57 14.73
CA LYS A 181 21.93 -1.31 15.72
C LYS A 181 21.42 -1.18 17.16
N LYS A 182 20.48 -0.28 17.43
CA LYS A 182 20.02 0.00 18.80
C LYS A 182 18.88 -0.89 19.26
N ASP A 183 17.95 -1.18 18.37
CA ASP A 183 16.72 -1.89 18.72
C ASP A 183 16.25 -2.77 17.55
N LYS A 184 15.88 -4.01 17.88
CA LYS A 184 15.38 -5.00 16.92
C LYS A 184 14.12 -4.55 16.18
N HIS A 185 13.30 -3.68 16.76
CA HIS A 185 12.07 -3.18 16.13
C HIS A 185 12.37 -2.35 14.88
N PHE A 186 13.50 -1.63 14.85
CA PHE A 186 13.93 -0.90 13.65
C PHE A 186 14.40 -1.84 12.54
N VAL A 187 15.05 -2.94 12.90
CA VAL A 187 15.42 -4.00 11.96
C VAL A 187 14.15 -4.66 11.40
N GLU A 188 13.19 -5.05 12.25
CA GLU A 188 11.92 -5.63 11.78
C GLU A 188 11.16 -4.68 10.85
N PHE A 189 11.13 -3.38 11.17
CA PHE A 189 10.55 -2.37 10.29
C PHE A 189 11.25 -2.34 8.93
N TYR A 190 12.58 -2.34 8.92
CA TYR A 190 13.37 -2.36 7.68
C TYR A 190 13.11 -3.62 6.85
N GLU A 191 13.06 -4.80 7.48
CA GLU A 191 12.74 -6.08 6.84
C GLU A 191 11.35 -6.07 6.18
N GLY A 192 10.36 -5.56 6.92
CA GLY A 192 9.02 -5.32 6.40
C GLY A 192 9.00 -4.39 5.20
N PHE A 193 9.75 -3.29 5.29
CA PHE A 193 9.88 -2.30 4.22
C PHE A 193 10.47 -2.92 2.95
N LEU A 194 11.50 -3.77 3.08
CA LEU A 194 12.09 -4.50 1.95
C LEU A 194 11.08 -5.42 1.25
N LEU A 195 10.23 -6.12 2.01
CA LEU A 195 9.15 -6.93 1.41
C LEU A 195 8.11 -6.07 0.69
N GLY A 196 7.76 -4.91 1.26
CA GLY A 196 6.86 -3.96 0.61
C GLY A 196 7.43 -3.48 -0.72
N MET A 197 8.72 -3.11 -0.74
CA MET A 197 9.44 -2.77 -1.97
C MET A 197 9.51 -3.92 -2.96
N TYR A 198 9.73 -5.16 -2.50
CA TYR A 198 9.73 -6.35 -3.35
C TYR A 198 8.40 -6.52 -4.08
N GLN A 199 7.27 -6.33 -3.38
CA GLN A 199 5.94 -6.40 -3.98
C GLN A 199 5.72 -5.31 -5.03
N LEU A 200 6.15 -4.08 -4.75
CA LEU A 200 6.08 -2.98 -5.73
C LEU A 200 6.99 -3.22 -6.94
N LYS A 201 8.17 -3.82 -6.75
CA LYS A 201 9.06 -4.22 -7.84
C LYS A 201 8.41 -5.26 -8.74
N LYS A 202 7.71 -6.26 -8.17
CA LYS A 202 6.90 -7.23 -8.95
C LYS A 202 5.79 -6.55 -9.75
N ALA A 203 5.26 -5.44 -9.25
CA ALA A 203 4.28 -4.60 -9.95
C ALA A 203 4.91 -3.62 -10.96
N GLY A 204 6.22 -3.72 -11.23
CA GLY A 204 6.91 -2.90 -12.24
C GLY A 204 7.31 -1.50 -11.76
N ILE A 205 7.21 -1.20 -10.46
CA ILE A 205 7.57 0.12 -9.92
C ILE A 205 9.08 0.21 -9.69
N SER A 206 9.71 1.21 -10.31
CA SER A 206 11.16 1.48 -10.18
C SER A 206 11.44 2.36 -8.96
N MET A 207 12.33 1.89 -8.09
CA MET A 207 12.69 2.54 -6.83
C MET A 207 14.15 2.31 -6.44
N GLN A 208 14.72 3.24 -5.68
CA GLN A 208 16.05 3.16 -5.09
C GLN A 208 15.92 3.37 -3.59
N LEU A 209 16.49 2.48 -2.78
CA LEU A 209 16.61 2.68 -1.34
C LEU A 209 18.05 3.03 -0.98
N THR A 210 18.22 4.10 -0.22
CA THR A 210 19.45 4.41 0.52
C THR A 210 19.13 4.29 2.00
N THR A 211 19.90 3.51 2.75
CA THR A 211 19.70 3.33 4.19
C THR A 211 20.93 3.85 4.93
N LEU A 212 20.72 4.72 5.92
CA LEU A 212 21.78 5.23 6.80
C LEU A 212 21.44 4.87 8.25
N ASP A 213 22.44 4.36 8.97
CA ASP A 213 22.36 4.05 10.40
C ASP A 213 22.49 5.35 11.19
N VAL A 214 21.48 5.70 12.01
CA VAL A 214 21.42 6.96 12.76
C VAL A 214 21.42 6.68 14.25
N PRO A 215 22.55 6.29 14.86
CA PRO A 215 22.60 5.92 16.27
C PRO A 215 22.34 7.11 17.20
N ASN A 216 22.64 8.34 16.79
CA ASN A 216 22.48 9.54 17.61
C ASN A 216 22.31 10.78 16.71
N ASP A 217 22.08 11.92 17.35
CA ASP A 217 21.78 13.18 16.66
C ASP A 217 23.00 13.75 15.93
N GLU A 218 24.21 13.51 16.46
CA GLU A 218 25.47 13.89 15.81
C GLU A 218 25.65 13.21 14.45
N ALA A 219 25.42 11.89 14.39
CA ALA A 219 25.48 11.13 13.13
C ALA A 219 24.44 11.63 12.12
N LEU A 220 23.23 11.97 12.58
CA LEU A 220 22.20 12.55 11.72
C LEU A 220 22.65 13.89 11.13
N ASN A 221 23.12 14.80 11.98
CA ASN A 221 23.55 16.13 11.57
C ASN A 221 24.70 16.05 10.56
N ALA A 222 25.67 15.16 10.77
CA ALA A 222 26.74 14.92 9.81
C ALA A 222 26.21 14.47 8.42
N TYR A 223 25.13 13.68 8.36
CA TYR A 223 24.50 13.30 7.09
C TYR A 223 23.73 14.45 6.43
N ILE A 224 23.09 15.30 7.23
CA ILE A 224 22.41 16.51 6.76
C ILE A 224 23.45 17.48 6.16
N ASP A 225 24.53 17.76 6.88
CA ASP A 225 25.62 18.65 6.47
C ASP A 225 26.31 18.14 5.20
N ALA A 226 26.50 16.81 5.10
CA ALA A 226 27.01 16.15 3.90
C ALA A 226 26.00 16.11 2.73
N GLY A 227 24.81 16.72 2.88
CA GLY A 227 23.80 16.84 1.83
C GLY A 227 23.13 15.53 1.44
N LYS A 228 23.15 14.49 2.29
CA LYS A 228 22.64 13.15 1.96
C LYS A 228 21.12 13.11 1.70
N LEU A 229 20.39 14.10 2.20
CA LEU A 229 18.95 14.25 1.99
C LEU A 229 18.61 14.86 0.62
N ARG A 230 19.57 15.52 -0.05
CA ARG A 230 19.33 16.23 -1.31
C ARG A 230 19.00 15.25 -2.45
N GLY A 231 18.01 15.62 -3.26
CA GLY A 231 17.54 14.84 -4.41
C GLY A 231 16.72 13.60 -4.05
N LYS A 232 16.33 13.43 -2.78
CA LYS A 232 15.49 12.32 -2.33
C LYS A 232 14.02 12.64 -2.55
N ASN A 233 13.24 11.65 -2.99
CA ASN A 233 11.81 11.82 -3.14
C ASN A 233 11.11 11.65 -1.79
N LEU A 234 11.47 10.58 -1.08
CA LEU A 234 10.91 10.21 0.21
C LEU A 234 12.06 10.06 1.21
N VAL A 235 11.96 10.71 2.36
CA VAL A 235 12.78 10.47 3.55
C VAL A 235 11.89 9.79 4.58
N ILE A 236 12.37 8.72 5.20
CA ILE A 236 11.60 7.93 6.17
C ILE A 236 12.49 7.69 7.39
N GLY A 237 12.01 8.05 8.59
CA GLY A 237 12.74 7.79 9.83
C GLY A 237 12.65 8.93 10.83
N GLY A 238 13.67 9.05 11.67
CA GLY A 238 13.66 9.91 12.86
C GLY A 238 12.93 9.23 14.02
N VAL A 239 13.60 9.15 15.17
CA VAL A 239 13.10 8.45 16.35
C VAL A 239 12.82 9.43 17.47
N THR A 240 13.77 10.31 17.77
CA THR A 240 13.64 11.34 18.81
C THR A 240 13.03 12.62 18.23
N GLU A 241 12.46 13.46 19.08
CA GLU A 241 11.97 14.78 18.65
C GLU A 241 13.08 15.63 18.03
N GLY A 242 14.30 15.60 18.59
CA GLY A 242 15.45 16.31 18.05
C GLY A 242 15.76 15.91 16.60
N GLN A 243 15.76 14.59 16.33
CA GLN A 243 15.98 14.07 14.98
C GLN A 243 14.86 14.47 14.02
N ILE A 244 13.61 14.38 14.47
CA ILE A 244 12.45 14.75 13.66
C ILE A 244 12.51 16.24 13.29
N ARG A 245 12.82 17.12 14.24
CA ARG A 245 12.98 18.56 14.00
C ARG A 245 14.14 18.82 13.04
N ALA A 246 15.30 18.19 13.22
CA ALA A 246 16.45 18.35 12.35
C ALA A 246 16.16 17.93 10.89
N ILE A 247 15.47 16.80 10.69
CA ILE A 247 15.09 16.34 9.34
C ILE A 247 14.01 17.26 8.75
N SER A 248 13.01 17.67 9.53
CA SER A 248 11.94 18.58 9.12
C SER A 248 12.45 19.94 8.63
N ALA A 249 13.46 20.48 9.32
CA ALA A 249 14.11 21.74 8.96
C ALA A 249 15.07 21.60 7.76
N ALA A 250 15.57 20.39 7.47
CA ALA A 250 16.47 20.15 6.35
C ALA A 250 15.76 20.29 4.99
N SER A 251 16.54 20.62 3.95
CA SER A 251 16.04 20.80 2.58
C SER A 251 16.51 19.72 1.61
N GLY A 252 15.95 19.73 0.41
CA GLY A 252 16.40 18.87 -0.70
C GLY A 252 15.65 17.54 -0.84
N TYR A 253 14.57 17.33 -0.09
CA TYR A 253 13.65 16.21 -0.29
C TYR A 253 12.21 16.69 -0.51
N ASN A 254 11.32 15.83 -1.00
CA ASN A 254 9.91 16.23 -1.25
C ASN A 254 8.98 15.89 -0.07
N TYR A 255 9.08 14.67 0.45
CA TYR A 255 8.29 14.21 1.60
C TYR A 255 9.18 13.60 2.67
N TYR A 256 8.90 13.96 3.93
CA TYR A 256 9.46 13.31 5.10
C TYR A 256 8.35 12.56 5.84
N ILE A 257 8.51 11.26 6.03
CA ILE A 257 7.54 10.37 6.65
C ILE A 257 8.08 9.93 8.00
N ILE A 258 7.31 10.21 9.06
CA ILE A 258 7.65 9.89 10.45
C ILE A 258 6.87 8.63 10.85
N PRO A 259 7.53 7.47 10.98
CA PRO A 259 6.86 6.18 11.16
C PRO A 259 6.44 5.87 12.60
N PHE A 260 7.21 6.31 13.61
CA PHE A 260 7.08 5.81 14.99
C PHE A 260 6.60 6.86 16.00
N SER A 261 7.14 8.06 15.89
CA SER A 261 6.96 9.10 16.91
C SER A 261 5.84 10.06 16.55
N LYS A 262 5.28 10.64 17.60
CA LYS A 262 4.39 11.78 17.51
C LYS A 262 5.25 13.03 17.69
N ALA A 263 5.01 14.04 16.89
CA ALA A 263 5.70 15.31 17.00
C ALA A 263 4.68 16.45 16.86
N SER A 264 4.97 17.56 17.51
CA SER A 264 4.15 18.77 17.51
C SER A 264 5.05 19.99 17.33
N HIS A 265 4.47 21.07 16.81
CA HIS A 265 5.18 22.34 16.62
C HIS A 265 6.42 22.13 15.75
N LEU A 266 6.22 21.48 14.60
CA LEU A 266 7.29 21.24 13.65
C LEU A 266 7.44 22.45 12.75
N GLU A 267 8.61 23.08 12.83
CA GLU A 267 9.06 23.99 11.79
C GLU A 267 9.42 23.14 10.56
N THR A 268 8.70 23.38 9.46
CA THR A 268 8.92 22.67 8.20
C THR A 268 9.72 23.56 7.25
N GLY A 269 10.73 22.96 6.62
CA GLY A 269 11.37 23.56 5.45
C GLY A 269 10.48 23.47 4.21
N GLU A 270 11.09 23.24 3.05
CA GLU A 270 10.34 23.05 1.80
C GLU A 270 9.60 21.70 1.72
N GLY A 271 10.07 20.71 2.50
CA GLY A 271 9.54 19.36 2.50
C GLY A 271 8.18 19.24 3.19
N ARG A 272 7.32 18.36 2.67
CA ARG A 272 6.06 18.03 3.35
C ARG A 272 6.27 16.92 4.35
N VAL A 273 5.87 17.16 5.59
CA VAL A 273 6.03 16.20 6.69
C VAL A 273 4.74 15.39 6.85
N ILE A 274 4.88 14.08 7.00
CA ILE A 274 3.76 13.16 7.18
C ILE A 274 3.96 12.37 8.46
N LEU A 275 3.07 12.55 9.43
CA LEU A 275 2.96 11.71 10.61
C LEU A 275 2.06 10.51 10.27
N THR A 276 2.63 9.30 10.24
CA THR A 276 1.84 8.10 9.93
C THR A 276 0.97 7.66 11.11
N ASN A 277 1.26 8.17 12.31
CA ASN A 277 0.49 7.96 13.51
C ASN A 277 0.05 9.32 14.08
N ALA A 278 -1.26 9.55 14.14
CA ALA A 278 -1.81 10.76 14.72
C ALA A 278 -1.61 10.87 16.24
N HIS A 279 -1.73 12.09 16.74
CA HIS A 279 -1.89 12.34 18.16
C HIS A 279 -3.11 11.60 18.71
N THR A 280 -3.00 11.10 19.93
CA THR A 280 -4.07 10.27 20.53
C THR A 280 -5.36 11.07 20.63
N SER A 281 -5.27 12.35 20.99
CA SER A 281 -6.39 13.30 20.98
C SER A 281 -7.07 13.37 19.63
N THR A 282 -6.33 13.57 18.55
CA THR A 282 -6.87 13.63 17.17
C THR A 282 -7.64 12.38 16.78
N ILE A 283 -7.19 11.19 17.21
CA ILE A 283 -7.94 9.96 16.97
C ILE A 283 -9.20 9.90 17.84
N ILE A 284 -9.10 10.24 19.13
CA ILE A 284 -10.24 10.23 20.05
C ILE A 284 -11.36 11.18 19.57
N ASP A 285 -10.99 12.36 19.09
CA ASP A 285 -11.94 13.36 18.54
C ASP A 285 -12.76 12.81 17.37
N ARG A 286 -12.22 11.84 16.61
CA ARG A 286 -12.94 11.15 15.53
C ARG A 286 -13.66 9.89 16.01
N VAL A 287 -13.09 9.18 16.98
CA VAL A 287 -13.67 7.95 17.56
C VAL A 287 -14.97 8.25 18.31
N ILE A 288 -15.03 9.34 19.07
CA ILE A 288 -16.21 9.67 19.89
C ILE A 288 -17.47 9.86 19.05
N PRO A 289 -17.50 10.73 18.02
CA PRO A 289 -18.68 10.86 17.15
C PRO A 289 -19.07 9.54 16.48
N ALA A 290 -18.09 8.75 16.00
CA ALA A 290 -18.33 7.44 15.40
C ALA A 290 -18.94 6.45 16.42
N PHE A 291 -18.47 6.47 17.67
CA PHE A 291 -19.02 5.66 18.76
C PHE A 291 -20.48 6.06 19.05
N LEU A 292 -20.75 7.36 19.22
CA LEU A 292 -22.09 7.87 19.50
C LEU A 292 -23.08 7.54 18.39
N GLN A 293 -22.64 7.64 17.14
CA GLN A 293 -23.45 7.27 15.98
C GLN A 293 -23.72 5.76 15.95
N LYS A 294 -22.69 4.93 16.14
CA LYS A 294 -22.80 3.46 16.07
C LYS A 294 -23.67 2.87 17.17
N TYR A 295 -23.65 3.47 18.36
CA TYR A 295 -24.36 2.97 19.54
C TYR A 295 -25.51 3.86 19.98
N LYS A 296 -26.04 4.68 19.07
CA LYS A 296 -27.19 5.54 19.32
C LYS A 296 -28.36 4.72 19.88
N GLY A 297 -28.91 5.18 21.01
CA GLY A 297 -30.07 4.56 21.66
C GLY A 297 -29.73 3.40 22.62
N ARG A 298 -28.47 2.97 22.70
CA ARG A 298 -28.02 1.92 23.62
C ARG A 298 -27.51 2.52 24.93
N GLU A 299 -27.66 1.81 26.04
CA GLU A 299 -27.13 2.23 27.34
C GLU A 299 -25.59 2.11 27.36
N VAL A 300 -24.88 3.16 27.77
CA VAL A 300 -23.42 3.08 27.98
C VAL A 300 -23.12 2.82 29.46
N ILE A 301 -22.41 1.73 29.72
CA ILE A 301 -22.03 1.31 31.08
C ILE A 301 -20.50 1.34 31.20
N PHE A 302 -19.98 2.18 32.07
CA PHE A 302 -18.55 2.22 32.36
C PHE A 302 -18.18 1.25 33.49
N ALA A 303 -17.19 0.39 33.25
CA ALA A 303 -16.73 -0.60 34.23
C ALA A 303 -15.39 -0.21 34.83
N SER A 304 -15.30 -0.15 36.15
CA SER A 304 -14.06 0.14 36.89
C SER A 304 -13.89 -0.76 38.10
N ARG A 305 -12.67 -0.84 38.64
CA ARG A 305 -12.40 -1.36 39.99
C ARG A 305 -12.09 -0.21 40.93
N LEU A 306 -12.14 -0.48 42.23
CA LEU A 306 -11.70 0.46 43.23
C LEU A 306 -10.22 0.83 42.99
N GLY A 307 -9.94 2.13 42.86
CA GLY A 307 -8.58 2.64 42.62
C GLY A 307 -8.12 2.67 41.16
N ASP A 308 -8.93 2.18 40.20
CA ASP A 308 -8.58 2.33 38.78
C ASP A 308 -8.56 3.80 38.37
N THR A 309 -7.55 4.18 37.58
CA THR A 309 -7.48 5.49 36.92
C THR A 309 -8.16 5.41 35.55
N GLU A 310 -8.98 6.41 35.23
CA GLU A 310 -9.67 6.49 33.96
C GLU A 310 -8.74 6.95 32.83
N ASP A 311 -8.82 6.30 31.68
CA ASP A 311 -8.09 6.65 30.46
C ASP A 311 -8.70 7.86 29.76
N GLY A 312 -7.86 8.65 29.08
CA GLY A 312 -8.29 9.87 28.41
C GLY A 312 -9.41 9.70 27.39
N PHE A 313 -9.49 8.56 26.69
CA PHE A 313 -10.62 8.26 25.80
C PHE A 313 -11.94 8.21 26.58
N VAL A 314 -11.94 7.54 27.73
CA VAL A 314 -13.13 7.30 28.53
C VAL A 314 -13.63 8.60 29.16
N SER A 315 -12.72 9.43 29.67
CA SER A 315 -13.08 10.74 30.20
C SER A 315 -13.72 11.64 29.15
N GLN A 316 -13.17 11.65 27.93
CA GLN A 316 -13.76 12.42 26.82
C GLN A 316 -15.10 11.83 26.36
N LEU A 317 -15.24 10.50 26.31
CA LEU A 317 -16.51 9.86 25.96
C LEU A 317 -17.61 10.17 26.98
N ARG A 318 -17.32 10.13 28.29
CA ARG A 318 -18.26 10.55 29.34
C ARG A 318 -18.71 11.98 29.17
N SER A 319 -17.76 12.88 28.91
CA SER A 319 -18.05 14.29 28.65
C SER A 319 -18.99 14.42 27.45
N ALA A 320 -18.70 13.74 26.34
CA ALA A 320 -19.53 13.80 25.13
C ALA A 320 -20.94 13.23 25.34
N LEU A 321 -21.09 12.13 26.09
CA LEU A 321 -22.40 11.56 26.44
C LEU A 321 -23.21 12.53 27.32
N SER A 322 -22.58 13.15 28.31
CA SER A 322 -23.20 14.16 29.17
C SER A 322 -23.69 15.37 28.38
N HIS A 323 -22.84 15.93 27.52
CA HIS A 323 -23.20 17.06 26.64
C HIS A 323 -24.32 16.70 25.65
N ALA A 324 -24.37 15.45 25.17
CA ALA A 324 -25.42 14.97 24.28
C ALA A 324 -26.72 14.58 25.01
N GLY A 325 -26.76 14.63 26.35
CA GLY A 325 -27.89 14.17 27.14
C GLY A 325 -28.18 12.67 27.03
N LEU A 326 -27.16 11.88 26.68
CA LEU A 326 -27.29 10.44 26.48
C LEU A 326 -27.06 9.70 27.81
N PRO A 327 -27.90 8.70 28.15
CA PRO A 327 -27.80 8.01 29.43
C PRO A 327 -26.54 7.17 29.51
N PHE A 328 -25.80 7.33 30.61
CA PHE A 328 -24.71 6.44 30.98
C PHE A 328 -24.65 6.24 32.48
N ARG A 329 -24.04 5.13 32.92
CA ARG A 329 -23.76 4.88 34.34
C ARG A 329 -22.45 4.14 34.53
N SER A 330 -22.04 3.97 35.78
CA SER A 330 -20.84 3.24 36.16
C SER A 330 -21.19 2.00 36.98
N ILE A 331 -20.40 0.94 36.84
CA ILE A 331 -20.43 -0.26 37.68
C ILE A 331 -19.04 -0.54 38.24
N GLN A 332 -18.99 -1.04 39.48
CA GLN A 332 -17.77 -1.60 40.04
C GLN A 332 -17.71 -3.11 39.75
N VAL A 333 -16.59 -3.57 39.22
CA VAL A 333 -16.34 -4.98 38.91
C VAL A 333 -15.26 -5.55 39.85
N GLY A 334 -15.22 -6.88 40.01
CA GLY A 334 -14.22 -7.56 40.84
C GLY A 334 -14.56 -7.69 42.33
N SER A 335 -15.65 -7.08 42.81
CA SER A 335 -16.14 -7.21 44.19
C SER A 335 -17.64 -7.54 44.23
N GLY A 336 -18.00 -8.82 44.27
CA GLY A 336 -19.38 -9.27 44.46
C GLY A 336 -20.29 -9.20 43.22
N ALA A 337 -21.60 -9.33 43.44
CA ALA A 337 -22.60 -9.35 42.38
C ALA A 337 -22.70 -7.97 41.68
N VAL A 338 -22.46 -7.95 40.37
CA VAL A 338 -22.58 -6.73 39.57
C VAL A 338 -24.05 -6.45 39.30
N GLY A 339 -24.52 -5.27 39.73
CA GLY A 339 -25.88 -4.80 39.45
C GLY A 339 -26.19 -4.83 37.94
N GLY A 340 -27.37 -5.36 37.60
CA GLY A 340 -27.72 -5.89 36.28
C GLY A 340 -27.26 -5.05 35.09
N ILE A 341 -26.48 -5.67 34.20
CA ILE A 341 -26.21 -5.15 32.85
C ILE A 341 -27.50 -5.32 32.04
N SER A 342 -27.96 -4.25 31.41
CA SER A 342 -29.17 -4.31 30.58
C SER A 342 -28.94 -5.19 29.36
N SER A 343 -30.03 -5.70 28.77
CA SER A 343 -29.98 -6.54 27.58
C SER A 343 -29.61 -5.78 26.31
N ASP A 344 -29.47 -4.44 26.36
CA ASP A 344 -29.05 -3.61 25.23
C ASP A 344 -28.04 -2.55 25.69
N ALA A 345 -26.82 -3.02 25.97
CA ALA A 345 -25.78 -2.20 26.60
C ALA A 345 -24.45 -2.25 25.83
N VAL A 346 -23.74 -1.14 25.89
CA VAL A 346 -22.32 -1.04 25.52
C VAL A 346 -21.52 -0.87 26.80
N VAL A 347 -20.71 -1.88 27.13
CA VAL A 347 -19.87 -1.88 28.33
C VAL A 347 -18.47 -1.39 27.96
N VAL A 348 -17.98 -0.36 28.63
CA VAL A 348 -16.69 0.30 28.36
C VAL A 348 -15.82 0.25 29.61
N PRO A 349 -14.76 -0.57 29.66
CA PRO A 349 -13.78 -0.51 30.74
C PRO A 349 -13.08 0.84 30.79
N VAL A 350 -12.90 1.39 31.99
CA VAL A 350 -12.35 2.73 32.16
C VAL A 350 -10.88 2.86 31.77
N SER A 351 -10.15 1.75 31.58
CA SER A 351 -8.74 1.75 31.21
C SER A 351 -8.39 0.55 30.34
N PRO A 352 -7.23 0.56 29.64
CA PRO A 352 -6.77 -0.57 28.85
C PRO A 352 -6.32 -1.76 29.71
N ASP A 353 -6.30 -1.67 31.05
CA ASP A 353 -5.76 -2.71 31.92
C ASP A 353 -6.37 -4.09 31.66
N ARG A 354 -5.49 -5.09 31.50
CA ARG A 354 -5.90 -6.47 31.19
C ARG A 354 -6.77 -7.06 32.28
N ASN A 355 -6.47 -6.79 33.55
CA ASN A 355 -7.20 -7.39 34.66
C ASN A 355 -8.59 -6.76 34.83
N LEU A 356 -8.71 -5.45 34.60
CA LEU A 356 -10.01 -4.78 34.50
C LEU A 356 -10.84 -5.34 33.34
N ALA A 357 -10.24 -5.54 32.16
CA ALA A 357 -10.94 -6.14 31.03
C ALA A 357 -11.47 -7.54 31.35
N MET A 358 -10.65 -8.38 32.00
CA MET A 358 -11.06 -9.71 32.47
C MET A 358 -12.18 -9.65 33.52
N ALA A 359 -12.07 -8.75 34.49
CA ALA A 359 -13.11 -8.55 35.51
C ALA A 359 -14.42 -8.06 34.90
N THR A 360 -14.35 -7.20 33.88
CA THR A 360 -15.53 -6.72 33.13
C THR A 360 -16.19 -7.86 32.35
N MET A 361 -15.40 -8.69 31.65
CA MET A 361 -15.91 -9.87 30.96
C MET A 361 -16.56 -10.87 31.94
N ALA A 362 -15.96 -11.07 33.11
CA ALA A 362 -16.53 -11.90 34.17
C ALA A 362 -17.87 -11.33 34.69
N ALA A 363 -17.96 -10.00 34.84
CA ALA A 363 -19.18 -9.30 35.25
C ALA A 363 -20.32 -9.44 34.24
N ILE A 364 -20.02 -9.41 32.93
CA ILE A 364 -21.01 -9.68 31.87
C ILE A 364 -21.48 -11.15 31.92
N GLY A 365 -20.56 -12.07 32.25
CA GLY A 365 -20.87 -13.47 32.46
C GLY A 365 -21.38 -14.18 31.20
N THR A 366 -22.51 -14.87 31.29
CA THR A 366 -23.14 -15.61 30.17
C THR A 366 -24.16 -14.78 29.39
N ARG A 367 -24.59 -13.64 29.93
CA ARG A 367 -25.59 -12.75 29.31
C ARG A 367 -24.92 -11.89 28.25
N THR A 368 -24.68 -12.49 27.09
CA THR A 368 -23.98 -11.86 25.97
C THR A 368 -24.92 -11.34 24.89
N SER A 369 -26.18 -11.79 24.89
CA SER A 369 -27.19 -11.32 23.94
C SER A 369 -27.47 -9.84 24.17
N GLY A 370 -27.27 -9.03 23.12
CA GLY A 370 -27.49 -7.59 23.11
C GLY A 370 -26.49 -6.78 23.95
N VAL A 371 -25.45 -7.41 24.51
CA VAL A 371 -24.33 -6.72 25.17
C VAL A 371 -23.16 -6.62 24.20
N THR A 372 -22.52 -5.45 24.14
CA THR A 372 -21.31 -5.21 23.36
C THR A 372 -20.22 -4.69 24.28
N LEU A 373 -19.07 -5.36 24.32
CA LEU A 373 -17.89 -4.83 24.97
C LEU A 373 -17.20 -3.84 24.02
N PHE A 374 -16.93 -2.62 24.48
CA PHE A 374 -16.13 -1.66 23.72
C PHE A 374 -14.77 -1.47 24.40
N GLY A 375 -13.72 -1.88 23.68
CA GLY A 375 -12.38 -2.06 24.23
C GLY A 375 -11.35 -1.06 23.72
N HIS A 376 -10.14 -1.23 24.23
CA HIS A 376 -8.99 -0.36 23.95
C HIS A 376 -8.00 -1.00 22.96
N PRO A 377 -7.30 -0.21 22.13
CA PRO A 377 -6.40 -0.75 21.10
C PRO A 377 -5.33 -1.72 21.63
N GLN A 378 -4.80 -1.48 22.84
CA GLN A 378 -3.74 -2.26 23.49
C GLN A 378 -4.11 -3.72 23.71
N TRP A 379 -5.41 -4.03 23.81
CA TRP A 379 -5.92 -5.39 24.01
C TRP A 379 -5.54 -6.36 22.89
N GLN A 380 -5.24 -5.84 21.70
CA GLN A 380 -4.77 -6.64 20.58
C GLN A 380 -3.42 -7.34 20.88
N ALA A 381 -2.61 -6.80 21.80
CA ALA A 381 -1.33 -7.37 22.18
C ALA A 381 -1.42 -8.46 23.27
N TYR A 382 -2.59 -8.68 23.90
CA TYR A 382 -2.73 -9.59 25.06
C TYR A 382 -2.79 -11.08 24.72
N GLY A 383 -2.48 -11.44 23.47
CA GLY A 383 -2.36 -12.83 23.02
C GLY A 383 -3.68 -13.46 22.59
N SER A 384 -3.58 -14.64 21.97
CA SER A 384 -4.70 -15.34 21.31
C SER A 384 -5.81 -15.74 22.27
N GLN A 385 -5.47 -16.20 23.47
CA GLN A 385 -6.47 -16.60 24.48
C GLN A 385 -7.33 -15.41 24.91
N PHE A 386 -6.71 -14.24 25.12
CA PHE A 386 -7.46 -13.02 25.44
C PHE A 386 -8.35 -12.59 24.27
N GLN A 387 -7.82 -12.60 23.04
CA GLN A 387 -8.60 -12.28 21.84
C GLN A 387 -9.77 -13.24 21.61
N GLN A 388 -9.64 -14.51 22.00
CA GLN A 388 -10.75 -15.47 21.95
C GLN A 388 -11.86 -15.10 22.93
N SER A 389 -11.52 -14.62 24.13
CA SER A 389 -12.50 -14.10 25.08
C SER A 389 -13.27 -12.91 24.52
N LEU A 390 -12.63 -12.01 23.76
CA LEU A 390 -13.29 -10.84 23.17
C LEU A 390 -14.48 -11.21 22.27
N ARG A 391 -14.37 -12.31 21.51
CA ARG A 391 -15.44 -12.77 20.61
C ARG A 391 -16.73 -13.08 21.36
N ARG A 392 -16.63 -13.66 22.56
CA ARG A 392 -17.79 -14.02 23.39
C ARG A 392 -18.67 -12.81 23.74
N TYR A 393 -18.09 -11.60 23.77
CA TYR A 393 -18.76 -10.37 24.18
C TYR A 393 -19.03 -9.41 23.02
N ASN A 394 -19.03 -9.93 21.78
CA ASN A 394 -19.29 -9.16 20.57
C ASN A 394 -18.44 -7.88 20.49
N THR A 395 -17.15 -7.99 20.86
CA THR A 395 -16.32 -6.84 21.22
C THR A 395 -16.06 -5.94 20.01
N THR A 396 -16.06 -4.63 20.21
CA THR A 396 -15.53 -3.67 19.25
C THR A 396 -14.35 -2.91 19.87
N ILE A 397 -13.24 -2.81 19.16
CA ILE A 397 -12.05 -2.05 19.56
C ILE A 397 -11.82 -0.95 18.53
N TYR A 398 -11.63 0.30 18.99
CA TYR A 398 -11.10 1.33 18.11
C TYR A 398 -9.58 1.19 18.00
N SER A 399 -9.02 1.35 16.80
CA SER A 399 -7.58 1.18 16.60
C SER A 399 -7.09 1.86 15.33
N THR A 400 -5.89 2.44 15.35
CA THR A 400 -5.20 2.91 14.12
C THR A 400 -4.49 1.76 13.38
N PHE A 401 -4.17 0.68 14.09
CA PHE A 401 -3.46 -0.48 13.57
C PHE A 401 -4.29 -1.74 13.79
N PHE A 402 -4.55 -2.54 12.76
CA PHE A 402 -5.13 -3.86 12.94
C PHE A 402 -4.66 -4.82 11.86
N PHE A 403 -3.94 -5.85 12.29
CA PHE A 403 -3.42 -6.91 11.44
C PHE A 403 -4.21 -8.20 11.66
N ASP A 404 -4.93 -8.65 10.63
CA ASP A 404 -5.60 -9.95 10.64
C ASP A 404 -4.71 -11.01 9.99
N PRO A 405 -4.13 -11.96 10.76
CA PRO A 405 -3.26 -13.01 10.23
C PRO A 405 -4.01 -14.07 9.43
N THR A 406 -5.35 -14.02 9.36
CA THR A 406 -6.17 -15.04 8.68
C THR A 406 -6.42 -14.72 7.21
N LEU A 407 -6.27 -13.45 6.81
CA LEU A 407 -6.39 -12.99 5.42
C LEU A 407 -5.32 -13.61 4.53
N ALA A 408 -5.63 -13.79 3.24
CA ALA A 408 -4.73 -14.43 2.28
C ALA A 408 -3.43 -13.62 2.11
N GLU A 409 -3.55 -12.31 1.98
CA GLU A 409 -2.44 -11.37 1.83
C GLU A 409 -1.56 -11.33 3.08
N SER A 410 -2.17 -11.40 4.27
CA SER A 410 -1.46 -11.49 5.54
C SER A 410 -0.70 -12.80 5.68
N LYS A 411 -1.30 -13.93 5.30
CA LYS A 411 -0.64 -15.24 5.31
C LYS A 411 0.56 -15.26 4.36
N GLU A 412 0.40 -14.70 3.16
CA GLU A 412 1.48 -14.57 2.21
C GLU A 412 2.61 -13.72 2.76
N PHE A 413 2.31 -12.56 3.37
CA PHE A 413 3.30 -11.73 4.03
C PHE A 413 4.04 -12.48 5.14
N LEU A 414 3.32 -13.17 6.03
CA LEU A 414 3.93 -13.95 7.12
C LEU A 414 4.86 -15.04 6.59
N SER A 415 4.42 -15.75 5.54
CA SER A 415 5.22 -16.79 4.88
C SER A 415 6.49 -16.22 4.26
N GLN A 416 6.38 -15.12 3.51
CA GLN A 416 7.53 -14.44 2.90
C GLN A 416 8.49 -13.90 3.95
N PHE A 417 7.97 -13.26 5.00
CA PHE A 417 8.77 -12.71 6.09
C PHE A 417 9.61 -13.77 6.78
N THR A 418 9.00 -14.88 7.19
CA THR A 418 9.75 -15.97 7.82
C THR A 418 10.71 -16.65 6.83
N GLY A 419 10.33 -16.77 5.55
CA GLY A 419 11.23 -17.33 4.53
C GLY A 419 12.46 -16.48 4.25
N TRP A 420 12.33 -15.15 4.23
CA TRP A 420 13.44 -14.23 3.92
C TRP A 420 14.36 -13.98 5.11
N PHE A 421 13.79 -13.81 6.31
CA PHE A 421 14.53 -13.34 7.49
C PHE A 421 14.76 -14.42 8.54
N SER A 422 14.22 -15.63 8.35
CA SER A 422 14.44 -16.78 9.23
C SER A 422 13.96 -16.59 10.69
N HIS A 423 13.03 -15.66 10.92
CA HIS A 423 12.30 -15.55 12.19
C HIS A 423 10.83 -15.16 11.97
N LYS A 424 10.04 -15.26 13.03
CA LYS A 424 8.62 -14.89 13.00
C LYS A 424 8.44 -13.40 13.25
N VAL A 425 7.33 -12.85 12.76
CA VAL A 425 6.88 -11.50 13.09
C VAL A 425 6.63 -11.40 14.60
N SER A 426 7.18 -10.37 15.24
CA SER A 426 6.97 -10.12 16.67
C SER A 426 5.51 -9.83 17.01
N ASN A 427 5.10 -10.22 18.23
CA ASN A 427 3.78 -9.91 18.75
C ASN A 427 3.75 -8.56 19.49
N SER A 428 3.97 -7.48 18.75
CA SER A 428 3.90 -6.09 19.23
C SER A 428 2.67 -5.36 18.66
N TYR A 429 2.38 -4.19 19.24
CA TYR A 429 1.38 -3.25 18.74
C TYR A 429 2.02 -1.85 18.65
N PRO A 430 2.18 -1.26 17.44
CA PRO A 430 1.99 -1.89 16.14
C PRO A 430 3.01 -3.03 15.89
N LYS A 431 2.73 -3.88 14.90
CA LYS A 431 3.71 -4.81 14.34
C LYS A 431 4.66 -4.04 13.43
N TYR A 432 5.93 -3.92 13.82
CA TYR A 432 6.91 -3.08 13.12
C TYR A 432 7.20 -3.56 11.70
N SER A 433 7.31 -4.87 11.47
CA SER A 433 7.48 -5.41 10.12
C SER A 433 6.27 -5.15 9.22
N VAL A 434 5.05 -5.28 9.74
CA VAL A 434 3.86 -4.97 8.94
C VAL A 434 3.77 -3.46 8.68
N LEU A 435 4.16 -2.63 9.64
CA LEU A 435 4.22 -1.17 9.48
C LEU A 435 5.19 -0.78 8.36
N GLY A 436 6.41 -1.34 8.35
CA GLY A 436 7.38 -1.10 7.28
C GLY A 436 6.85 -1.50 5.91
N TYR A 437 6.20 -2.66 5.83
CA TYR A 437 5.56 -3.16 4.61
C TYR A 437 4.50 -2.21 4.07
N ASP A 438 3.58 -1.77 4.93
CA ASP A 438 2.49 -0.87 4.57
C ASP A 438 3.01 0.51 4.12
N LEU A 439 3.99 1.07 4.83
CA LEU A 439 4.59 2.36 4.50
C LEU A 439 5.32 2.33 3.15
N ALA A 440 6.10 1.28 2.89
CA ALA A 440 6.75 1.10 1.59
C ALA A 440 5.71 1.06 0.48
N ARG A 441 4.70 0.19 0.61
CA ARG A 441 3.68 0.00 -0.42
C ARG A 441 2.86 1.24 -0.67
N TYR A 442 2.44 1.95 0.37
CA TYR A 442 1.63 3.15 0.23
C TYR A 442 2.43 4.30 -0.37
N PHE A 443 3.50 4.75 0.29
CA PHE A 443 4.16 6.01 -0.07
C PHE A 443 4.98 5.91 -1.36
N ILE A 444 5.66 4.79 -1.60
CA ILE A 444 6.44 4.62 -2.85
C ILE A 444 5.48 4.52 -4.04
N ARG A 445 4.38 3.78 -3.93
CA ARG A 445 3.36 3.69 -4.98
C ARG A 445 2.72 5.06 -5.22
N ALA A 446 2.29 5.74 -4.15
CA ALA A 446 1.66 7.05 -4.21
C ALA A 446 2.56 8.05 -4.95
N TYR A 447 3.83 8.15 -4.54
CA TYR A 447 4.79 9.04 -5.17
C TYR A 447 5.12 8.61 -6.60
N SER A 448 5.27 7.32 -6.87
CA SER A 448 5.55 6.82 -8.23
C SER A 448 4.41 7.08 -9.21
N MET A 449 3.16 7.09 -8.75
CA MET A 449 1.99 7.29 -9.61
C MET A 449 1.65 8.77 -9.78
N TYR A 450 1.78 9.57 -8.73
CA TYR A 450 1.25 10.94 -8.69
C TYR A 450 2.31 12.01 -8.37
N GLY A 451 3.57 11.62 -8.21
CA GLY A 451 4.69 12.53 -7.95
C GLY A 451 4.51 13.36 -6.69
N ARG A 452 4.92 14.63 -6.77
CA ARG A 452 4.83 15.60 -5.68
C ARG A 452 3.40 15.95 -5.26
N ASN A 453 2.36 15.53 -6.00
CA ASN A 453 0.98 15.91 -5.73
C ASN A 453 0.13 14.74 -5.25
N PHE A 454 0.73 13.61 -4.83
CA PHE A 454 -0.03 12.41 -4.47
C PHE A 454 -1.06 12.62 -3.36
N ILE A 455 -0.85 13.60 -2.49
CA ILE A 455 -1.81 13.98 -1.44
C ILE A 455 -3.18 14.35 -2.04
N ASN A 456 -3.22 14.94 -3.23
CA ASN A 456 -4.46 15.31 -3.89
C ASN A 456 -5.16 14.12 -4.55
N SER A 457 -4.46 12.98 -4.66
CA SER A 457 -4.94 11.77 -5.32
C SER A 457 -5.13 10.61 -4.34
N MET A 458 -5.25 10.88 -3.03
CA MET A 458 -5.37 9.84 -2.00
C MET A 458 -6.52 8.86 -2.23
N SER A 459 -7.67 9.35 -2.70
CA SER A 459 -8.83 8.51 -3.01
C SER A 459 -8.57 7.52 -4.15
N SER A 460 -7.57 7.78 -4.99
CA SER A 460 -7.16 6.93 -6.11
C SER A 460 -5.99 6.01 -5.75
N ILE A 461 -5.46 6.09 -4.52
CA ILE A 461 -4.44 5.17 -4.03
C ILE A 461 -5.15 3.98 -3.37
N PRO A 462 -4.81 2.72 -3.74
CA PRO A 462 -5.42 1.55 -3.12
C PRO A 462 -5.24 1.51 -1.60
N SER A 463 -6.33 1.24 -0.88
CA SER A 463 -6.36 0.93 0.55
C SER A 463 -6.11 -0.58 0.74
N ASP A 464 -4.86 -1.00 0.60
CA ASP A 464 -4.46 -2.42 0.64
C ASP A 464 -3.34 -2.70 1.66
N GLY A 465 -3.25 -1.85 2.69
CA GLY A 465 -2.36 -2.07 3.82
C GLY A 465 -2.87 -3.20 4.72
N LEU A 466 -1.93 -4.00 5.21
CA LEU A 466 -2.20 -5.18 6.02
C LEU A 466 -2.60 -4.80 7.45
N GLN A 467 -1.95 -3.79 8.02
CA GLN A 467 -2.20 -3.30 9.38
C GLN A 467 -2.77 -1.88 9.39
N LEU A 468 -2.27 -1.02 8.52
CA LEU A 468 -2.55 0.41 8.48
C LEU A 468 -3.28 0.77 7.18
N ASP A 469 -4.16 1.75 7.25
CA ASP A 469 -4.69 2.45 6.08
C ASP A 469 -4.50 3.96 6.28
N PHE A 470 -4.62 4.73 5.20
CA PHE A 470 -4.26 6.13 5.19
C PHE A 470 -5.44 7.04 4.84
N TYR A 471 -5.52 8.12 5.59
CA TYR A 471 -6.28 9.31 5.26
C TYR A 471 -5.52 10.50 5.83
N LEU A 472 -4.76 11.18 4.96
CA LEU A 472 -3.85 12.23 5.40
C LEU A 472 -4.58 13.57 5.42
N GLN A 473 -4.72 14.12 6.62
CA GLN A 473 -5.29 15.44 6.83
C GLN A 473 -4.18 16.43 7.10
N ARG A 474 -4.23 17.58 6.44
CA ARG A 474 -3.31 18.69 6.71
C ARG A 474 -3.60 19.24 8.11
N SER A 475 -2.57 19.43 8.93
CA SER A 475 -2.70 20.14 10.21
C SER A 475 -2.66 21.66 10.01
N ASP A 476 -2.90 22.41 11.09
CA ASP A 476 -2.84 23.87 11.08
C ASP A 476 -1.42 24.40 10.76
N GLU A 477 -0.41 23.61 11.10
CA GLU A 477 0.99 23.85 10.73
C GLU A 477 1.18 23.65 9.22
N ALA A 478 1.75 24.65 8.54
CA ALA A 478 1.99 24.57 7.10
C ALA A 478 2.87 23.34 6.76
N ASN A 479 2.48 22.62 5.71
CA ASN A 479 3.18 21.44 5.17
C ASN A 479 3.25 20.19 6.07
N VAL A 480 2.53 20.16 7.19
CA VAL A 480 2.41 18.95 8.02
C VAL A 480 1.08 18.24 7.74
N TYR A 481 1.15 16.92 7.57
CA TYR A 481 0.01 16.05 7.34
C TYR A 481 0.01 14.93 8.37
N THR A 482 -1.16 14.58 8.85
CA THR A 482 -1.34 13.53 9.85
C THR A 482 -2.29 12.48 9.32
N ASN A 483 -1.91 11.21 9.44
CA ASN A 483 -2.83 10.11 9.15
C ASN A 483 -3.90 10.01 10.24
N THR A 484 -5.12 10.40 9.92
CA THR A 484 -6.24 10.39 10.88
C THR A 484 -7.10 9.13 10.76
N ARG A 485 -6.76 8.21 9.85
CA ARG A 485 -7.49 6.95 9.68
C ARG A 485 -7.48 6.11 10.94
N PHE A 486 -8.64 5.57 11.30
CA PHE A 486 -8.76 4.54 12.32
C PHE A 486 -9.79 3.48 11.90
N PHE A 487 -9.88 2.41 12.68
CA PHE A 487 -10.80 1.31 12.48
C PHE A 487 -11.65 1.06 13.72
N PHE A 488 -12.89 0.63 13.50
CA PHE A 488 -13.59 -0.22 14.45
C PHE A 488 -13.34 -1.68 14.08
N VAL A 489 -12.52 -2.35 14.90
CA VAL A 489 -12.23 -3.77 14.80
C VAL A 489 -13.28 -4.54 15.59
N HIS A 490 -14.10 -5.30 14.89
CA HIS A 490 -15.20 -6.04 15.47
C HIS A 490 -14.86 -7.52 15.58
N TYR A 491 -14.94 -8.03 16.81
CA TYR A 491 -14.76 -9.42 17.20
C TYR A 491 -16.14 -10.06 17.42
N PRO A 492 -16.78 -10.59 16.37
CA PRO A 492 -18.10 -11.19 16.51
C PRO A 492 -18.03 -12.51 17.29
N SER A 493 -19.17 -12.94 17.84
CA SER A 493 -19.30 -14.23 18.51
C SER A 493 -19.10 -15.43 17.58
N SER A 494 -19.36 -15.24 16.28
CA SER A 494 -19.11 -16.21 15.21
C SER A 494 -18.66 -15.50 13.94
N GLY A 495 -17.93 -16.21 13.07
CA GLY A 495 -17.42 -15.66 11.81
C GLY A 495 -16.07 -14.95 11.92
N ALA A 496 -15.71 -14.23 10.85
CA ALA A 496 -14.43 -13.54 10.74
C ALA A 496 -14.42 -12.21 11.51
N ILE A 497 -13.25 -11.82 12.02
CA ILE A 497 -13.05 -10.46 12.54
C ILE A 497 -13.21 -9.49 11.36
N THR A 498 -13.93 -8.39 11.58
CA THR A 498 -14.08 -7.35 10.56
C THR A 498 -13.43 -6.06 11.05
N ARG A 499 -12.95 -5.24 10.11
CA ARG A 499 -12.45 -3.89 10.39
C ARG A 499 -13.22 -2.90 9.53
N GLU A 500 -13.89 -1.97 10.17
CA GLU A 500 -14.61 -0.87 9.53
C GLU A 500 -13.73 0.38 9.58
N ALA A 501 -13.41 0.97 8.44
CA ALA A 501 -12.50 2.12 8.35
C ALA A 501 -13.25 3.45 8.48
N HIS A 502 -12.70 4.38 9.27
CA HIS A 502 -13.28 5.69 9.56
C HIS A 502 -12.33 6.86 9.29
#